data_AF-A0A2V6MXL9-F1
#
_entry.id   AF-A0A2V6MXL9-F1
#
_cell.length_a   1.000
_cell.length_b   1.000
_cell.length_c   1.000
_cell.angle_alpha   90.00
_cell.angle_beta   90.00
_cell.angle_gamma   90.00
#
_symmetry.space_group_name_H-M   'P 1'
#
loop_
_entity.id
_entity.type
_entity.pdbx_description
1 polymer ?
#
loop_
_entity_poly.entity_id
_entity_poly.type
_entity_poly.pdbx_seq_one_letter_code
_entity_poly.pdbx_strand_id
1 'polypeptide(L)'
;MAQTNRSDQPSWQQNAIFEFFSSLKLAVVLLAVLIAGAIVGTLYESSFDAKVARTYVYGAPWFNAWLVLLGANLTASAFSRWPWKKYHTAFLITHLGIITLLIGSLIGRIFGVEGTITLFKGEAPTNRLLVDQHQLRVHDLDGIIKGYPTEFLHHPPDPEHPRNLGQLASGARLQIVDYAPAIEGKLNPRPLKDGGAPAAHFKIETAMMNQHLENWLLADDPQHGSFSMGLANIELKRGAASSVMAGLSRSGVLPSGKNEAVDLEESIFAFSKAPDEQIGHVNKGGSTGAKVRLEPPGNGNKGRVVISLSGKETSFDVAENVGRETKIEKTPFTLKIDDYWADFRIENGKPNSISDQPNNPAVLITIRGKGVPQTASETKNPHGTGEMPTTGGPPTMPSAGEAAPNHLTLFVANDGALSYELLSRKNGKSSGKIDLDKPLITGWADWQLVVDKTLPHAEQWMDFRPAKSETTTSASVTAELPDGVRVRVEQNGETLEQWVPAGWQVTVPTSPNETMIAYGWKTLPLPIGLELLDFEVKRNEGSDSPAGFKSTLRVTNSDGQSAAGSCWMNHPFSYPSG
;
A
#
# COMPACT_ATOMS: atom_id res chain seq x y z
N MET A 1 19.93 32.99 49.55
CA MET A 1 19.96 34.17 48.66
C MET A 1 21.06 35.10 49.16
N ALA A 2 22.16 35.24 48.44
CA ALA A 2 23.13 36.30 48.72
C ALA A 2 22.62 37.58 48.06
N GLN A 3 22.33 38.62 48.86
CA GLN A 3 21.95 39.94 48.35
C GLN A 3 23.20 40.58 47.73
N THR A 4 23.35 40.49 46.41
CA THR A 4 24.28 41.35 45.67
C THR A 4 23.73 42.78 45.68
N ASN A 5 24.50 43.72 46.24
CA ASN A 5 24.14 45.13 46.25
C ASN A 5 23.92 45.63 44.82
N ARG A 6 22.81 46.35 44.62
CA ARG A 6 22.34 46.87 43.32
C ARG A 6 23.35 47.82 42.64
N SER A 7 24.33 48.32 43.39
CA SER A 7 25.39 49.26 42.96
C SER A 7 26.49 48.64 42.09
N ASP A 8 26.67 47.31 42.11
CA ASP A 8 27.80 46.63 41.44
C ASP A 8 27.42 46.02 40.09
N GLN A 9 26.17 46.21 39.63
CA GLN A 9 25.69 45.67 38.36
C GLN A 9 25.94 46.67 37.20
N PRO A 10 26.39 46.19 36.03
CA PRO A 10 26.47 47.01 34.82
C PRO A 10 25.16 47.74 34.50
N SER A 11 25.24 48.97 33.99
CA SER A 11 24.08 49.83 33.70
C SER A 11 23.04 49.19 32.76
N TRP A 12 23.47 48.31 31.85
CA TRP A 12 22.57 47.58 30.95
C TRP A 12 21.71 46.53 31.68
N GLN A 13 22.15 45.99 32.81
CA GLN A 13 21.35 45.04 33.61
C GLN A 13 20.22 45.72 34.38
N GLN A 14 20.34 47.02 34.61
CA GLN A 14 19.33 47.85 35.29
C GLN A 14 18.26 48.39 34.32
N ASN A 15 18.38 48.08 33.03
CA ASN A 15 17.38 48.47 32.05
C ASN A 15 16.08 47.69 32.28
N ALA A 16 14.95 48.40 32.42
CA ALA A 16 13.63 47.80 32.64
C ALA A 16 13.25 46.75 31.58
N ILE A 17 13.71 46.92 30.33
CA ILE A 17 13.51 45.94 29.25
C ILE A 17 14.26 44.64 29.58
N PHE A 18 15.51 44.74 30.02
CA PHE A 18 16.31 43.58 30.38
C PHE A 18 15.77 42.87 31.64
N GLU A 19 15.36 43.63 32.66
CA GLU A 19 14.69 43.08 33.86
C GLU A 19 13.38 42.34 33.50
N PHE A 20 12.59 42.88 32.57
CA PHE A 20 11.38 42.23 32.08
C PHE A 20 11.69 40.90 31.39
N PHE A 21 12.62 40.89 30.42
CA PHE A 21 12.99 39.68 29.71
C PHE A 21 13.72 38.65 30.59
N SER A 22 14.40 39.05 31.66
CA SER A 22 15.06 38.11 32.61
C SER A 22 14.14 37.61 33.73
N SER A 23 12.86 37.99 33.73
CA SER A 23 11.91 37.68 34.80
C SER A 23 11.50 36.20 34.85
N LEU A 24 11.53 35.62 36.05
CA LEU A 24 11.00 34.27 36.31
C LEU A 24 9.48 34.19 36.10
N LYS A 25 8.74 35.27 36.41
CA LYS A 25 7.28 35.31 36.22
C LYS A 25 6.93 35.20 34.74
N LEU A 26 7.67 35.90 33.89
CA LEU A 26 7.52 35.80 32.44
C LEU A 26 7.82 34.38 31.97
N ALA A 27 8.91 33.77 32.43
CA ALA A 27 9.27 32.39 32.08
C ALA A 27 8.14 31.39 32.39
N VAL A 28 7.53 31.48 33.57
CA VAL A 28 6.42 30.60 33.98
C VAL A 28 5.20 30.78 33.08
N VAL A 29 4.85 32.01 32.71
CA VAL A 29 3.72 32.27 31.79
C VAL A 29 4.02 31.75 30.39
N LEU A 30 5.22 32.00 29.86
CA LEU A 30 5.67 31.51 28.57
C LEU A 30 5.61 29.98 28.50
N LEU A 31 6.14 29.29 29.52
CA LEU A 31 6.09 27.83 29.60
C LEU A 31 4.67 27.31 29.73
N ALA A 32 3.82 27.92 30.57
CA ALA A 32 2.44 27.48 30.74
C ALA A 32 1.63 27.55 29.43
N VAL A 33 1.78 28.64 28.68
CA VAL A 33 1.10 28.81 27.38
C VAL A 33 1.64 27.84 26.34
N LEU A 34 2.96 27.64 26.26
CA LEU A 34 3.56 26.68 25.33
C LEU A 34 3.17 25.23 25.67
N ILE A 35 3.08 24.87 26.95
CA ILE A 35 2.60 23.55 27.39
C ILE A 35 1.13 23.36 27.01
N ALA A 36 0.26 24.34 27.30
CA ALA A 36 -1.14 24.28 26.90
C ALA A 36 -1.29 24.17 25.37
N GLY A 37 -0.53 24.95 24.62
CA GLY A 37 -0.47 24.88 23.16
C GLY A 37 -0.01 23.51 22.66
N ALA A 38 1.04 22.93 23.26
CA ALA A 38 1.53 21.61 22.91
C ALA A 38 0.50 20.51 23.21
N ILE A 39 -0.21 20.58 24.34
CA ILE A 39 -1.31 19.66 24.68
C ILE A 39 -2.42 19.75 23.63
N VAL A 40 -2.85 20.96 23.26
CA VAL A 40 -3.86 21.16 22.21
C VAL A 40 -3.38 20.61 20.88
N GLY A 41 -2.12 20.84 20.51
CA GLY A 41 -1.51 20.27 19.30
C GLY A 41 -1.57 18.75 19.27
N THR A 42 -1.18 18.09 20.37
CA THR A 42 -1.23 16.63 20.49
C THR A 42 -2.65 16.08 20.41
N LEU A 43 -3.65 16.78 20.97
CA LEU A 43 -5.06 16.37 20.87
C LEU A 43 -5.61 16.53 19.44
N TYR A 44 -5.19 17.58 18.73
CA TYR A 44 -5.58 17.78 17.33
C TYR A 44 -4.95 16.72 16.42
N GLU A 45 -3.69 16.37 16.66
CA GLU A 45 -2.99 15.32 15.93
C GLU A 45 -3.68 13.96 16.09
N SER A 46 -4.10 13.61 17.32
CA SER A 46 -4.79 12.34 17.57
C SER A 46 -6.22 12.29 17.04
N SER A 47 -6.89 13.44 16.85
CA SER A 47 -8.31 13.51 16.48
C SER A 47 -8.57 13.75 14.99
N PHE A 48 -7.69 14.50 14.31
CA PHE A 48 -7.89 14.88 12.91
C PHE A 48 -6.78 14.34 12.02
N ASP A 49 -5.58 14.93 12.12
CA ASP A 49 -4.41 14.56 11.33
C ASP A 49 -3.16 15.32 11.86
N ALA A 50 -1.99 14.71 11.74
CA ALA A 50 -0.70 15.31 12.05
C ALA A 50 -0.44 16.58 11.20
N LYS A 51 -0.88 16.60 9.93
CA LYS A 51 -0.73 17.77 9.05
C LYS A 51 -1.48 18.99 9.56
N VAL A 52 -2.68 18.78 10.13
CA VAL A 52 -3.50 19.84 10.72
C VAL A 52 -2.83 20.40 11.98
N ALA A 53 -2.38 19.53 12.90
CA ALA A 53 -1.69 19.95 14.12
C ALA A 53 -0.40 20.73 13.83
N ARG A 54 0.41 20.24 12.87
CA ARG A 54 1.63 20.93 12.40
C ARG A 54 1.32 22.32 11.87
N THR A 55 0.22 22.50 11.15
CA THR A 55 -0.12 23.80 10.53
C THR A 55 -0.65 24.80 11.55
N TYR A 56 -1.64 24.40 12.36
CA TYR A 56 -2.39 25.33 13.22
C TYR A 56 -1.77 25.58 14.59
N VAL A 57 -0.91 24.68 15.06
CA VAL A 57 -0.26 24.81 16.38
C VAL A 57 1.23 25.04 16.20
N TYR A 58 2.00 24.03 15.80
CA TYR A 58 3.46 24.11 15.79
C TYR A 58 4.03 25.04 14.70
N GLY A 59 3.32 25.13 13.58
CA GLY A 59 3.63 25.96 12.42
C GLY A 59 3.20 27.41 12.59
N ALA A 60 2.21 27.66 13.44
CA ALA A 60 1.46 28.90 13.44
C ALA A 60 2.29 30.09 13.97
N PRO A 61 2.09 31.30 13.41
CA PRO A 61 2.84 32.49 13.80
C PRO A 61 2.77 32.80 15.30
N TRP A 62 1.63 32.51 15.95
CA TRP A 62 1.46 32.75 17.38
C TRP A 62 2.40 31.84 18.20
N PHE A 63 2.42 30.53 17.95
CA PHE A 63 3.25 29.59 18.71
C PHE A 63 4.74 29.90 18.51
N ASN A 64 5.11 30.30 17.29
CA ASN A 64 6.46 30.73 16.97
C ASN A 64 6.87 31.99 17.72
N ALA A 65 5.98 32.98 17.81
CA ALA A 65 6.23 34.20 18.58
C ALA A 65 6.48 33.87 20.06
N TRP A 66 5.68 32.96 20.65
CA TRP A 66 5.88 32.50 22.03
C TRP A 66 7.20 31.74 22.21
N LEU A 67 7.61 30.90 21.25
CA LEU A 67 8.92 30.24 21.27
C LEU A 67 10.09 31.22 21.20
N VAL A 68 10.00 32.24 20.33
CA VAL A 68 11.02 33.29 20.23
C VAL A 68 11.11 34.10 21.53
N LEU A 69 9.95 34.44 22.14
CA LEU A 69 9.91 35.11 23.43
C LEU A 69 10.52 34.25 24.55
N LEU A 70 10.27 32.93 24.55
CA LEU A 70 10.92 32.00 25.47
C LEU A 70 12.43 31.98 25.27
N GLY A 71 12.91 31.91 24.03
CA GLY A 71 14.33 31.99 23.71
C GLY A 71 14.97 33.28 24.24
N ALA A 72 14.36 34.43 23.96
CA ALA A 72 14.81 35.72 24.45
C ALA A 72 14.84 35.79 26.00
N ASN A 73 13.81 35.24 26.66
CA ASN A 73 13.75 35.18 28.11
C ASN A 73 14.86 34.30 28.71
N LEU A 74 15.10 33.11 28.15
CA LEU A 74 16.18 32.23 28.58
C LEU A 74 17.55 32.87 28.40
N THR A 75 17.78 33.54 27.26
CA THR A 75 19.01 34.27 26.99
C THR A 75 19.22 35.40 28.01
N ALA A 76 18.22 36.27 28.22
CA ALA A 76 18.31 37.35 29.20
C ALA A 76 18.52 36.82 30.64
N SER A 77 17.83 35.73 31.02
CA SER A 77 18.02 35.04 32.30
C SER A 77 19.44 34.49 32.48
N ALA A 78 20.05 33.94 31.42
CA ALA A 78 21.44 33.49 31.47
C ALA A 78 22.41 34.65 31.67
N PHE A 79 22.20 35.78 30.98
CA PHE A 79 23.04 36.97 31.06
C PHE A 79 22.82 37.82 32.32
N SER A 80 21.69 37.66 33.03
CA SER A 80 21.40 38.43 34.24
C SER A 80 22.35 38.15 35.41
N ARG A 81 23.08 37.02 35.34
CA ARG A 81 24.10 36.63 36.32
C ARG A 81 25.53 36.93 35.87
N TRP A 82 25.69 37.73 34.82
CA TRP A 82 27.01 38.17 34.37
C TRP A 82 27.60 39.20 35.36
N PRO A 83 28.90 39.14 35.71
CA PRO A 83 29.91 38.18 35.25
C PRO A 83 29.76 36.80 35.92
N TRP A 84 29.80 35.74 35.11
CA TRP A 84 29.58 34.37 35.59
C TRP A 84 30.73 33.89 36.48
N LYS A 85 30.38 33.24 37.59
CA LYS A 85 31.33 32.66 38.55
C LYS A 85 31.22 31.13 38.52
N LYS A 86 32.22 30.41 39.02
CA LYS A 86 32.29 28.93 38.97
C LYS A 86 31.04 28.23 39.52
N TYR A 87 30.37 28.79 40.53
CA TYR A 87 29.16 28.21 41.12
C TYR A 87 27.88 28.42 40.26
N HIS A 88 27.93 29.24 39.21
CA HIS A 88 26.85 29.38 38.22
C HIS A 88 26.90 28.32 37.12
N THR A 89 27.89 27.44 37.11
CA THR A 89 28.12 26.45 36.04
C THR A 89 26.90 25.59 35.74
N ALA A 90 26.29 24.95 36.75
CA ALA A 90 25.11 24.11 36.53
C ALA A 90 23.93 24.88 35.92
N PHE A 91 23.69 26.10 36.41
CA PHE A 91 22.66 26.99 35.87
C PHE A 91 22.96 27.37 34.41
N LEU A 92 24.20 27.76 34.12
CA LEU A 92 24.61 28.23 32.81
C LEU A 92 24.60 27.10 31.77
N ILE A 93 25.09 25.90 32.12
CA ILE A 93 25.07 24.72 31.25
C ILE A 93 23.63 24.40 30.84
N THR A 94 22.69 24.41 31.79
CA THR A 94 21.27 24.12 31.51
C THR A 94 20.67 25.13 30.54
N HIS A 95 20.87 26.44 30.79
CA HIS A 95 20.28 27.48 29.94
C HIS A 95 20.93 27.53 28.57
N LEU A 96 22.27 27.48 28.50
CA LEU A 96 22.99 27.47 27.23
C LEU A 96 22.68 26.21 26.42
N GLY A 97 22.47 25.06 27.06
CA GLY A 97 22.02 23.83 26.39
C GLY A 97 20.67 24.01 25.70
N ILE A 98 19.67 24.51 26.43
CA ILE A 98 18.33 24.76 25.86
C ILE A 98 18.38 25.82 24.76
N ILE A 99 19.12 26.92 24.96
CA ILE A 99 19.31 27.97 23.95
C ILE A 99 19.94 27.38 22.68
N THR A 100 20.95 26.51 22.82
CA THR A 100 21.61 25.84 21.70
C THR A 100 20.63 24.95 20.93
N LEU A 101 19.80 24.17 21.64
CA LEU A 101 18.76 23.34 21.01
C LEU A 101 17.70 24.18 20.28
N LEU A 102 17.24 25.28 20.88
CA LEU A 102 16.28 26.20 20.26
C LEU A 102 16.83 26.84 19.00
N ILE A 103 18.09 27.30 19.03
CA ILE A 103 18.77 27.87 17.84
C ILE A 103 18.93 26.80 16.76
N GLY A 104 19.39 25.60 17.11
CA GLY A 104 19.53 24.49 16.16
C GLY A 104 18.19 24.10 15.51
N SER A 105 17.12 24.02 16.30
CA SER A 105 15.76 23.77 15.82
C SER A 105 15.28 24.89 14.88
N LEU A 106 15.54 26.16 15.20
CA LEU A 106 15.16 27.29 14.36
C LEU A 106 15.91 27.29 13.02
N ILE A 107 17.20 26.98 13.03
CA ILE A 107 18.02 26.84 11.80
C ILE A 107 17.44 25.70 10.94
N GLY A 108 17.24 24.51 11.53
CA GLY A 108 16.66 23.37 10.83
C GLY A 108 15.27 23.66 10.27
N ARG A 109 14.48 24.50 10.93
CA ARG A 109 13.16 24.90 10.45
C ARG A 109 13.20 25.90 9.29
N ILE A 110 14.11 26.86 9.32
CA ILE A 110 14.19 27.91 8.29
C ILE A 110 14.85 27.38 7.01
N PHE A 111 15.87 26.53 7.16
CA PHE A 111 16.72 26.08 6.04
C PHE A 111 16.58 24.59 5.73
N GLY A 112 15.96 23.80 6.61
CA GLY A 112 15.78 22.37 6.38
C GLY A 112 14.72 22.09 5.33
N VAL A 113 14.97 21.02 4.58
CA VAL A 113 14.05 20.47 3.58
C VAL A 113 13.73 19.06 4.00
N GLU A 114 12.45 18.79 4.21
CA GLU A 114 11.92 17.45 4.50
C GLU A 114 11.27 16.89 3.23
N GLY A 115 11.48 15.61 2.96
CA GLY A 115 10.90 14.95 1.81
C GLY A 115 11.13 13.46 1.85
N THR A 116 10.53 12.77 0.89
CA THR A 116 10.59 11.33 0.71
C THR A 116 11.24 10.99 -0.62
N ILE A 117 11.91 9.84 -0.65
CA ILE A 117 12.44 9.22 -1.87
C ILE A 117 11.99 7.76 -1.82
N THR A 118 11.43 7.28 -2.93
CA THR A 118 11.12 5.88 -3.13
C THR A 118 12.19 5.29 -4.04
N LEU A 119 12.78 4.17 -3.63
CA LEU A 119 13.78 3.45 -4.40
C LEU A 119 13.27 2.03 -4.65
N PHE A 120 13.43 1.55 -5.87
CA PHE A 120 13.14 0.16 -6.23
C PHE A 120 14.41 -0.56 -6.62
N LYS A 121 14.52 -1.83 -6.20
CA LYS A 121 15.70 -2.65 -6.50
C LYS A 121 15.76 -2.93 -8.00
N GLY A 122 16.93 -2.66 -8.60
CA GLY A 122 17.16 -2.85 -10.03
C GLY A 122 16.81 -1.64 -10.90
N GLU A 123 16.26 -0.57 -10.32
CA GLU A 123 16.08 0.70 -11.02
C GLU A 123 17.36 1.54 -11.02
N ALA A 124 17.45 2.46 -11.98
CA ALA A 124 18.56 3.39 -12.10
C ALA A 124 18.59 4.38 -10.90
N PRO A 125 19.76 4.96 -10.56
CA PRO A 125 19.87 5.92 -9.49
C PRO A 125 18.91 7.11 -9.68
N THR A 126 18.21 7.51 -8.61
CA THR A 126 17.33 8.69 -8.59
C THR A 126 17.92 9.81 -7.75
N ASN A 127 17.72 11.04 -8.18
CA ASN A 127 18.15 12.25 -7.46
C ASN A 127 16.97 13.16 -7.13
N ARG A 128 15.73 12.65 -7.10
CA ARG A 128 14.53 13.49 -6.95
C ARG A 128 13.92 13.32 -5.58
N LEU A 129 14.01 14.35 -4.74
CA LEU A 129 13.34 14.42 -3.45
C LEU A 129 11.90 14.91 -3.62
N LEU A 130 10.92 14.10 -3.21
CA LEU A 130 9.51 14.50 -3.15
C LEU A 130 9.28 15.25 -1.85
N VAL A 131 8.84 16.50 -1.92
CA VAL A 131 8.54 17.33 -0.75
C VAL A 131 7.03 17.32 -0.52
N ASP A 132 6.60 17.33 0.74
CA ASP A 132 5.18 17.49 1.16
C ASP A 132 4.70 18.93 0.90
N GLN A 133 4.77 19.35 -0.36
CA GLN A 133 4.25 20.60 -0.88
C GLN A 133 3.66 20.34 -2.26
N HIS A 134 2.41 20.72 -2.52
CA HIS A 134 1.85 20.66 -3.86
C HIS A 134 2.32 21.81 -4.74
N GLN A 135 2.53 21.51 -6.01
CA GLN A 135 2.92 22.47 -7.04
C GLN A 135 2.20 22.18 -8.36
N LEU A 136 1.76 23.24 -9.03
CA LEU A 136 1.37 23.21 -10.43
C LEU A 136 2.61 23.52 -11.29
N ARG A 137 3.04 22.58 -12.11
CA ARG A 137 4.13 22.74 -13.07
C ARG A 137 3.56 22.98 -14.45
N VAL A 138 4.07 23.99 -15.14
CA VAL A 138 3.62 24.41 -16.45
C VAL A 138 4.82 24.45 -17.39
N HIS A 139 4.74 23.71 -18.48
CA HIS A 139 5.72 23.70 -19.54
C HIS A 139 5.06 24.27 -20.80
N ASP A 140 5.59 25.41 -21.23
CA ASP A 140 5.07 26.22 -22.33
C ASP A 140 6.17 26.47 -23.38
N LEU A 141 5.94 27.36 -24.35
CA LEU A 141 6.83 27.64 -25.50
C LEU A 141 8.28 28.01 -25.15
N ASP A 142 8.51 28.57 -23.96
CA ASP A 142 9.85 28.99 -23.54
C ASP A 142 10.75 27.81 -23.17
N GLY A 143 10.21 26.58 -23.09
CA GLY A 143 10.92 25.39 -22.67
C GLY A 143 11.27 25.39 -21.18
N ILE A 144 10.79 26.38 -20.42
CA ILE A 144 11.05 26.53 -19.00
C ILE A 144 9.87 25.94 -18.24
N ILE A 145 10.14 24.97 -17.36
CA ILE A 145 9.12 24.45 -16.45
C ILE A 145 8.92 25.46 -15.31
N LYS A 146 7.82 26.22 -15.38
CA LYS A 146 7.41 27.14 -14.32
C LYS A 146 6.63 26.39 -13.27
N GLY A 147 7.00 26.57 -12.00
CA GLY A 147 6.36 25.90 -10.89
C GLY A 147 5.66 26.86 -9.95
N TYR A 148 4.35 26.73 -9.81
CA TYR A 148 3.50 27.56 -8.96
C TYR A 148 3.11 26.79 -7.68
N PRO A 149 3.46 27.27 -6.48
CA PRO A 149 3.08 26.58 -5.23
C PRO A 149 1.56 26.55 -5.05
N THR A 150 0.97 25.40 -4.74
CA THR A 150 -0.49 25.18 -4.68
C THR A 150 -0.94 24.63 -3.33
N GLU A 151 -0.49 25.26 -2.24
CA GLU A 151 -0.99 24.96 -0.89
C GLU A 151 -2.30 25.71 -0.64
N PHE A 152 -3.41 24.97 -0.52
CA PHE A 152 -4.77 25.52 -0.39
C PHE A 152 -5.36 25.33 1.01
N LEU A 153 -4.53 25.40 2.04
CA LEU A 153 -4.89 25.07 3.43
C LEU A 153 -5.98 25.96 4.06
N HIS A 154 -6.06 27.24 3.67
CA HIS A 154 -6.96 28.22 4.30
C HIS A 154 -7.98 28.83 3.35
N HIS A 155 -7.62 28.99 2.07
CA HIS A 155 -8.45 29.64 1.05
C HIS A 155 -8.25 28.89 -0.26
N PRO A 156 -8.92 27.74 -0.45
CA PRO A 156 -8.93 27.07 -1.74
C PRO A 156 -9.53 28.01 -2.80
N PRO A 157 -9.03 27.99 -4.05
CA PRO A 157 -9.61 28.76 -5.14
C PRO A 157 -11.04 28.30 -5.38
N ASP A 158 -11.91 29.25 -5.67
CA ASP A 158 -13.28 29.01 -6.10
C ASP A 158 -13.58 29.87 -7.34
N PRO A 159 -14.69 29.62 -8.07
CA PRO A 159 -15.02 30.37 -9.27
C PRO A 159 -15.16 31.89 -9.07
N GLU A 160 -15.48 32.37 -7.87
CA GLU A 160 -15.56 33.78 -7.50
C GLU A 160 -14.19 34.36 -7.14
N HIS A 161 -13.32 33.56 -6.51
CA HIS A 161 -11.98 33.95 -6.08
C HIS A 161 -10.87 33.09 -6.74
N PRO A 162 -10.68 33.20 -8.07
CA PRO A 162 -9.68 32.42 -8.77
C PRO A 162 -8.26 32.90 -8.44
N ARG A 163 -7.35 31.95 -8.28
CA ARG A 163 -5.93 32.23 -8.08
C ARG A 163 -5.24 32.49 -9.42
N ASN A 164 -4.90 33.73 -9.67
CA ASN A 164 -4.20 34.17 -10.87
C ASN A 164 -2.73 33.74 -10.85
N LEU A 165 -2.26 33.03 -11.89
CA LEU A 165 -0.86 32.60 -12.05
C LEU A 165 -0.08 33.44 -13.07
N GLY A 166 -0.75 34.38 -13.74
CA GLY A 166 -0.15 35.33 -14.67
C GLY A 166 -0.24 34.89 -16.14
N GLN A 167 0.55 35.56 -16.98
CA GLN A 167 0.61 35.29 -18.42
C GLN A 167 1.75 34.32 -18.71
N LEU A 168 1.46 33.30 -19.52
CA LEU A 168 2.39 32.32 -20.03
C LEU A 168 3.17 32.89 -21.24
N ALA A 169 4.24 32.21 -21.66
CA ALA A 169 5.06 32.63 -22.80
C ALA A 169 4.28 32.55 -24.14
N SER A 170 3.29 31.67 -24.23
CA SER A 170 2.29 31.64 -25.31
C SER A 170 1.38 32.88 -25.34
N GLY A 171 1.41 33.70 -24.30
CA GLY A 171 0.49 34.83 -24.13
C GLY A 171 -0.84 34.44 -23.51
N ALA A 172 -1.07 33.14 -23.24
CA ALA A 172 -2.24 32.65 -22.53
C ALA A 172 -2.22 33.09 -21.06
N ARG A 173 -3.38 33.44 -20.50
CA ARG A 173 -3.53 33.74 -19.08
C ARG A 173 -3.93 32.48 -18.33
N LEU A 174 -3.17 32.13 -17.28
CA LEU A 174 -3.40 30.93 -16.47
C LEU A 174 -3.96 31.31 -15.09
N GLN A 175 -5.00 30.58 -14.67
CA GLN A 175 -5.60 30.69 -13.34
C GLN A 175 -5.91 29.29 -12.78
N ILE A 176 -5.99 29.18 -11.46
CA ILE A 176 -6.63 28.05 -10.77
C ILE A 176 -7.97 28.55 -10.25
N VAL A 177 -9.06 27.91 -10.67
CA VAL A 177 -10.43 28.39 -10.44
C VAL A 177 -11.22 27.49 -9.50
N ASP A 178 -10.71 26.30 -9.19
CA ASP A 178 -11.35 25.37 -8.27
C ASP A 178 -10.33 24.37 -7.72
N TYR A 179 -10.66 23.73 -6.60
CA TYR A 179 -9.91 22.67 -5.95
C TYR A 179 -10.87 21.60 -5.44
N ALA A 180 -10.57 20.33 -5.71
CA ALA A 180 -11.32 19.21 -5.18
C ALA A 180 -10.39 18.25 -4.41
N PRO A 181 -10.78 17.81 -3.20
CA PRO A 181 -9.98 16.89 -2.39
C PRO A 181 -9.95 15.47 -2.96
N ALA A 182 -10.86 15.13 -3.88
CA ALA A 182 -10.90 13.85 -4.56
C ALA A 182 -11.41 14.03 -6.00
N ILE A 183 -10.62 13.57 -6.97
CA ILE A 183 -10.94 13.56 -8.39
C ILE A 183 -11.11 12.12 -8.86
N GLU A 184 -12.25 11.84 -9.46
CA GLU A 184 -12.48 10.60 -10.19
C GLU A 184 -12.14 10.81 -11.67
N GLY A 185 -11.42 9.84 -12.24
CA GLY A 185 -11.17 9.76 -13.67
C GLY A 185 -12.05 8.68 -14.29
N LYS A 186 -12.87 9.02 -15.28
CA LYS A 186 -13.60 8.05 -16.11
C LYS A 186 -12.93 7.97 -17.47
N LEU A 187 -12.57 6.77 -17.90
CA LEU A 187 -12.08 6.52 -19.25
C LEU A 187 -13.17 6.90 -20.27
N ASN A 188 -12.83 7.75 -21.22
CA ASN A 188 -13.70 8.19 -22.30
C ASN A 188 -12.86 8.34 -23.60
N PRO A 189 -12.56 7.23 -24.29
CA PRO A 189 -11.64 7.21 -25.42
C PRO A 189 -12.14 8.08 -26.59
N ARG A 190 -11.21 8.73 -27.30
CA ARG A 190 -11.54 9.61 -28.44
C ARG A 190 -11.23 8.91 -29.77
N PRO A 191 -12.08 9.06 -30.79
CA PRO A 191 -11.83 8.44 -32.09
C PRO A 191 -10.61 9.06 -32.79
N LEU A 192 -9.76 8.22 -33.36
CA LEU A 192 -8.66 8.59 -34.24
C LEU A 192 -8.97 8.22 -35.69
N LYS A 193 -8.36 8.95 -36.64
CA LYS A 193 -8.49 8.65 -38.07
C LYS A 193 -7.73 7.39 -38.46
N ASP A 194 -6.51 7.24 -37.94
CA ASP A 194 -5.62 6.10 -38.13
C ASP A 194 -4.81 5.89 -36.84
N GLY A 195 -4.37 4.66 -36.58
CA GLY A 195 -3.60 4.30 -35.39
C GLY A 195 -4.46 4.12 -34.13
N GLY A 196 -3.83 4.02 -32.95
CA GLY A 196 -4.55 3.80 -31.69
C GLY A 196 -5.03 2.36 -31.45
N ALA A 197 -5.59 2.13 -30.28
CA ALA A 197 -6.15 0.84 -29.88
C ALA A 197 -7.65 0.79 -30.19
N PRO A 198 -8.19 -0.35 -30.64
CA PRO A 198 -9.62 -0.55 -30.66
C PRO A 198 -10.22 -0.42 -29.26
N ALA A 199 -11.35 0.25 -29.13
CA ALA A 199 -12.08 0.36 -27.87
C ALA A 199 -13.52 -0.14 -28.02
N ALA A 200 -14.07 -0.72 -26.95
CA ALA A 200 -15.47 -1.13 -26.88
C ALA A 200 -16.09 -0.64 -25.58
N HIS A 201 -17.27 -0.03 -25.68
CA HIS A 201 -18.10 0.30 -24.53
C HIS A 201 -19.06 -0.85 -24.27
N PHE A 202 -19.14 -1.28 -23.03
CA PHE A 202 -20.13 -2.27 -22.61
C PHE A 202 -21.00 -1.72 -21.48
N LYS A 203 -22.22 -2.23 -21.44
CA LYS A 203 -23.17 -2.11 -20.33
C LYS A 203 -23.44 -3.51 -19.82
N ILE A 204 -23.46 -3.68 -18.50
CA ILE A 204 -23.84 -4.94 -17.88
C ILE A 204 -24.87 -4.64 -16.79
N GLU A 205 -26.00 -5.35 -16.86
CA GLU A 205 -27.14 -5.12 -15.98
C GLU A 205 -27.69 -6.42 -15.40
N THR A 206 -28.30 -6.33 -14.21
CA THR A 206 -29.01 -7.46 -13.60
C THR A 206 -30.47 -7.44 -14.03
N ALA A 207 -30.96 -8.58 -14.52
CA ALA A 207 -32.34 -8.69 -14.98
C ALA A 207 -33.38 -8.47 -13.85
N MET A 208 -33.02 -8.76 -12.59
CA MET A 208 -33.94 -8.68 -11.46
C MET A 208 -33.66 -7.55 -10.46
N MET A 209 -32.40 -7.16 -10.25
CA MET A 209 -32.02 -6.20 -9.20
C MET A 209 -31.79 -4.77 -9.70
N ASN A 210 -31.96 -4.51 -11.00
CA ASN A 210 -31.79 -3.19 -11.63
C ASN A 210 -30.43 -2.53 -11.29
N GLN A 211 -29.41 -3.34 -11.06
CA GLN A 211 -28.02 -2.89 -10.99
C GLN A 211 -27.50 -2.70 -12.42
N HIS A 212 -26.81 -1.59 -12.64
CA HIS A 212 -26.28 -1.18 -13.94
C HIS A 212 -24.83 -0.76 -13.78
N LEU A 213 -23.95 -1.34 -14.58
CA LEU A 213 -22.55 -0.96 -14.68
C LEU A 213 -22.22 -0.72 -16.16
N GLU A 214 -21.34 0.23 -16.42
CA GLU A 214 -20.86 0.52 -17.77
C GLU A 214 -19.39 0.92 -17.73
N ASN A 215 -18.63 0.56 -18.76
CA ASN A 215 -17.26 1.01 -18.90
C ASN A 215 -16.77 0.89 -20.36
N TRP A 216 -15.70 1.63 -20.66
CA TRP A 216 -14.90 1.43 -21.86
C TRP A 216 -13.77 0.43 -21.58
N LEU A 217 -13.45 -0.38 -22.58
CA LEU A 217 -12.26 -1.22 -22.61
C LEU A 217 -11.41 -0.85 -23.83
N LEU A 218 -10.08 -0.81 -23.68
CA LEU A 218 -9.13 -0.66 -24.79
C LEU A 218 -8.40 -1.98 -25.03
N ALA A 219 -8.41 -2.45 -26.27
CA ALA A 219 -7.76 -3.70 -26.65
C ALA A 219 -6.24 -3.60 -26.41
N ASP A 220 -5.70 -4.60 -25.71
CA ASP A 220 -4.28 -4.73 -25.39
C ASP A 220 -3.70 -3.61 -24.48
N ASP A 221 -4.56 -2.83 -23.82
CA ASP A 221 -4.14 -1.84 -22.82
C ASP A 221 -3.94 -2.51 -21.44
N PRO A 222 -2.76 -2.38 -20.79
CA PRO A 222 -2.50 -3.04 -19.51
C PRO A 222 -3.40 -2.57 -18.35
N GLN A 223 -3.90 -1.33 -18.40
CA GLN A 223 -4.70 -0.73 -17.33
C GLN A 223 -6.20 -0.76 -17.64
N HIS A 224 -6.57 -0.60 -18.91
CA HIS A 224 -7.95 -0.43 -19.37
C HIS A 224 -8.43 -1.55 -20.30
N GLY A 225 -7.64 -2.61 -20.49
CA GLY A 225 -8.03 -3.77 -21.28
C GLY A 225 -8.88 -4.78 -20.53
N SER A 226 -9.07 -4.62 -19.22
CA SER A 226 -9.92 -5.49 -18.41
C SER A 226 -10.74 -4.73 -17.36
N PHE A 227 -11.87 -5.31 -16.98
CA PHE A 227 -12.77 -4.83 -15.95
C PHE A 227 -13.13 -5.99 -15.01
N SER A 228 -12.69 -5.87 -13.76
CA SER A 228 -12.93 -6.88 -12.72
C SER A 228 -14.15 -6.52 -11.88
N MET A 229 -15.01 -7.52 -11.68
CA MET A 229 -16.17 -7.50 -10.78
C MET A 229 -15.94 -8.42 -9.58
N GLY A 230 -14.67 -8.65 -9.21
CA GLY A 230 -14.26 -9.59 -8.17
C GLY A 230 -14.22 -11.03 -8.68
N LEU A 231 -15.35 -11.74 -8.64
CA LEU A 231 -15.43 -13.15 -9.08
C LEU A 231 -15.64 -13.32 -10.58
N ALA A 232 -15.82 -12.22 -11.32
CA ALA A 232 -15.98 -12.20 -12.77
C ALA A 232 -15.07 -11.14 -13.38
N ASN A 233 -14.57 -11.40 -14.58
CA ASN A 233 -13.71 -10.47 -15.30
C ASN A 233 -14.13 -10.36 -16.77
N ILE A 234 -14.07 -9.14 -17.31
CA ILE A 234 -14.36 -8.84 -18.72
C ILE A 234 -13.09 -8.23 -19.31
N GLU A 235 -12.60 -8.74 -20.44
CA GLU A 235 -11.43 -8.19 -21.12
C GLU A 235 -11.68 -7.97 -22.61
N LEU A 236 -10.92 -7.06 -23.22
CA LEU A 236 -10.93 -6.80 -24.66
C LEU A 236 -9.55 -7.09 -25.27
N LYS A 237 -9.52 -7.87 -26.35
CA LYS A 237 -8.30 -8.23 -27.09
C LYS A 237 -8.49 -8.06 -28.59
N ARG A 238 -7.41 -7.85 -29.33
CA ARG A 238 -7.45 -7.93 -30.80
C ARG A 238 -7.57 -9.37 -31.28
N GLY A 239 -8.26 -9.55 -32.40
CA GLY A 239 -8.39 -10.83 -33.09
C GLY A 239 -9.83 -11.31 -33.17
N ALA A 240 -10.01 -12.63 -33.23
CA ALA A 240 -11.33 -13.26 -33.24
C ALA A 240 -11.33 -14.46 -32.30
N ALA A 241 -12.47 -14.72 -31.67
CA ALA A 241 -12.67 -15.92 -30.87
C ALA A 241 -12.41 -17.17 -31.72
N SER A 242 -11.72 -18.17 -31.16
CA SER A 242 -11.58 -19.45 -31.84
C SER A 242 -12.94 -20.11 -31.93
N SER A 243 -13.42 -20.41 -33.13
CA SER A 243 -14.73 -21.04 -33.33
C SER A 243 -14.74 -22.44 -32.72
N VAL A 244 -15.17 -22.56 -31.46
CA VAL A 244 -15.46 -23.86 -30.88
C VAL A 244 -16.86 -24.23 -31.36
N MET A 245 -16.92 -24.90 -32.53
CA MET A 245 -18.12 -25.63 -32.89
C MET A 245 -18.43 -26.62 -31.77
N ALA A 246 -19.65 -26.53 -31.23
CA ALA A 246 -20.22 -27.58 -30.40
C ALA A 246 -20.25 -28.89 -31.22
N GLY A 247 -19.30 -29.80 -30.98
CA GLY A 247 -19.33 -31.14 -31.59
C GLY A 247 -17.99 -31.87 -31.64
N LEU A 248 -17.84 -32.83 -30.72
CA LEU A 248 -17.04 -34.08 -30.79
C LEU A 248 -15.53 -34.06 -30.44
N SER A 249 -15.29 -34.58 -29.22
CA SER A 249 -14.49 -35.78 -28.93
C SER A 249 -12.96 -35.69 -28.76
N ARG A 250 -12.59 -35.87 -27.47
CA ARG A 250 -11.39 -36.55 -26.92
C ARG A 250 -10.03 -35.83 -27.07
N SER A 251 -9.57 -35.21 -26.00
CA SER A 251 -8.76 -35.91 -24.97
C SER A 251 -8.37 -34.88 -23.91
N GLY A 252 -8.94 -35.02 -22.72
CA GLY A 252 -8.76 -34.08 -21.63
C GLY A 252 -9.71 -34.53 -20.54
N VAL A 253 -9.17 -35.34 -19.64
CA VAL A 253 -9.89 -35.89 -18.49
C VAL A 253 -10.47 -34.73 -17.69
N LEU A 254 -11.78 -34.52 -17.85
CA LEU A 254 -12.61 -33.84 -16.84
C LEU A 254 -12.67 -34.79 -15.65
N PRO A 255 -12.38 -34.36 -14.41
CA PRO A 255 -12.74 -35.16 -13.25
C PRO A 255 -14.27 -35.12 -13.12
N SER A 256 -14.91 -36.20 -13.56
CA SER A 256 -16.28 -36.54 -13.23
C SER A 256 -16.34 -37.02 -11.78
N GLY A 257 -17.38 -36.58 -11.05
CA GLY A 257 -17.87 -37.30 -9.87
C GLY A 257 -17.19 -36.94 -8.55
N LYS A 258 -17.89 -36.16 -7.71
CA LYS A 258 -17.59 -35.95 -6.29
C LYS A 258 -17.65 -37.22 -5.41
N ASN A 259 -17.59 -38.44 -5.97
CA ASN A 259 -17.69 -39.70 -5.23
C ASN A 259 -16.82 -40.85 -5.81
N GLU A 260 -15.88 -40.58 -6.71
CA GLU A 260 -14.96 -41.62 -7.16
C GLU A 260 -13.77 -41.75 -6.22
N ALA A 261 -13.39 -42.99 -5.91
CA ALA A 261 -12.20 -43.29 -5.11
C ALA A 261 -10.95 -43.00 -5.95
N VAL A 262 -10.22 -41.95 -5.58
CA VAL A 262 -8.95 -41.54 -6.21
C VAL A 262 -7.77 -41.93 -5.32
N ASP A 263 -6.56 -41.90 -5.87
CA ASP A 263 -5.34 -42.01 -5.04
C ASP A 263 -5.20 -40.74 -4.19
N LEU A 264 -5.20 -40.91 -2.88
CA LEU A 264 -5.01 -39.84 -1.90
C LEU A 264 -3.63 -39.97 -1.26
N GLU A 265 -2.98 -38.83 -1.08
CA GLU A 265 -1.75 -38.70 -0.31
C GLU A 265 -1.76 -37.39 0.46
N GLU A 266 -1.58 -37.46 1.78
CA GLU A 266 -1.60 -36.32 2.68
C GLU A 266 -0.49 -36.46 3.72
N SER A 267 0.30 -35.40 3.90
CA SER A 267 1.29 -35.31 4.97
C SER A 267 0.74 -34.47 6.12
N ILE A 268 0.94 -34.92 7.35
CA ILE A 268 0.40 -34.27 8.55
C ILE A 268 1.52 -34.11 9.58
N PHE A 269 1.72 -32.87 10.02
CA PHE A 269 2.53 -32.50 11.18
C PHE A 269 1.66 -32.56 12.44
N ALA A 270 2.12 -33.24 13.48
CA ALA A 270 1.45 -33.30 14.77
C ALA A 270 2.44 -32.98 15.91
N PHE A 271 1.98 -32.21 16.90
CA PHE A 271 2.78 -31.72 18.01
C PHE A 271 2.26 -32.27 19.33
N SER A 272 3.14 -32.72 20.22
CA SER A 272 2.68 -33.26 21.52
C SER A 272 2.24 -32.17 22.49
N LYS A 273 2.76 -30.95 22.35
CA LYS A 273 2.39 -29.78 23.16
C LYS A 273 1.13 -29.07 22.66
N ALA A 274 0.73 -29.34 21.42
CA ALA A 274 -0.49 -28.82 20.80
C ALA A 274 -1.24 -29.98 20.12
N PRO A 275 -1.74 -30.95 20.90
CA PRO A 275 -2.29 -32.21 20.38
C PRO A 275 -3.51 -32.05 19.47
N ASP A 276 -4.20 -30.91 19.56
CA ASP A 276 -5.39 -30.59 18.77
C ASP A 276 -5.05 -29.69 17.55
N GLU A 277 -3.79 -29.30 17.37
CA GLU A 277 -3.32 -28.36 16.34
C GLU A 277 -2.42 -29.07 15.31
N GLN A 278 -2.97 -30.03 14.58
CA GLN A 278 -2.25 -30.65 13.45
C GLN A 278 -2.16 -29.71 12.24
N ILE A 279 -1.12 -29.88 11.43
CA ILE A 279 -0.95 -29.14 10.16
C ILE A 279 -0.90 -30.16 9.02
N GLY A 280 -1.93 -30.19 8.19
CA GLY A 280 -2.04 -31.09 7.04
C GLY A 280 -1.66 -30.42 5.71
N HIS A 281 -1.02 -31.17 4.83
CA HIS A 281 -0.73 -30.79 3.45
C HIS A 281 -1.16 -31.92 2.50
N VAL A 282 -2.03 -31.60 1.54
CA VAL A 282 -2.51 -32.55 0.53
C VAL A 282 -1.47 -32.64 -0.58
N ASN A 283 -0.79 -33.78 -0.69
CA ASN A 283 0.20 -34.04 -1.74
C ASN A 283 -0.46 -34.56 -3.03
N LYS A 284 -1.55 -35.32 -2.93
CA LYS A 284 -2.25 -35.89 -4.10
C LYS A 284 -3.74 -36.13 -3.82
N GLY A 285 -4.59 -35.80 -4.80
CA GLY A 285 -6.01 -36.17 -4.85
C GLY A 285 -6.94 -35.38 -3.94
N GLY A 286 -6.63 -35.26 -2.65
CA GLY A 286 -7.47 -34.61 -1.64
C GLY A 286 -7.12 -35.03 -0.21
N SER A 287 -7.74 -34.41 0.79
CA SER A 287 -7.53 -34.81 2.20
C SER A 287 -8.11 -36.20 2.47
N THR A 288 -7.38 -36.96 3.29
CA THR A 288 -7.82 -38.28 3.79
C THR A 288 -8.84 -38.13 4.92
N GLY A 289 -8.99 -36.94 5.50
CA GLY A 289 -9.83 -36.67 6.66
C GLY A 289 -9.25 -37.23 7.97
N ALA A 290 -7.97 -37.61 7.98
CA ALA A 290 -7.30 -38.12 9.16
C ALA A 290 -7.10 -37.02 10.22
N LYS A 291 -7.48 -37.31 11.46
CA LYS A 291 -7.03 -36.54 12.63
C LYS A 291 -5.89 -37.27 13.30
N VAL A 292 -4.82 -36.56 13.62
CA VAL A 292 -3.56 -37.12 14.05
C VAL A 292 -3.12 -36.39 15.30
N ARG A 293 -2.95 -37.14 16.38
CA ARG A 293 -2.44 -36.61 17.64
C ARG A 293 -1.16 -37.34 18.02
N LEU A 294 -0.16 -36.57 18.45
CA LEU A 294 1.03 -37.12 19.08
C LEU A 294 0.85 -37.11 20.59
N GLU A 295 0.75 -38.29 21.20
CA GLU A 295 0.73 -38.41 22.65
C GLU A 295 2.13 -38.18 23.23
N PRO A 296 2.25 -37.44 24.34
CA PRO A 296 3.53 -37.13 24.93
C PRO A 296 4.28 -38.42 25.32
N PRO A 297 5.61 -38.45 25.12
CA PRO A 297 6.42 -39.59 25.51
C PRO A 297 6.43 -39.82 27.03
N GLY A 298 6.26 -41.08 27.45
CA GLY A 298 6.40 -41.53 28.82
C GLY A 298 7.49 -42.61 28.96
N ASN A 299 8.19 -42.64 30.10
CA ASN A 299 9.20 -43.67 30.45
C ASN A 299 10.28 -43.93 29.38
N GLY A 300 10.79 -42.88 28.72
CA GLY A 300 11.91 -42.98 27.77
C GLY A 300 11.55 -43.43 26.35
N ASN A 301 10.26 -43.53 26.01
CA ASN A 301 9.79 -43.80 24.65
C ASN A 301 9.67 -42.49 23.81
N LYS A 302 9.50 -42.57 22.48
CA LYS A 302 9.25 -41.46 21.55
C LYS A 302 7.77 -41.06 21.43
N GLY A 303 6.90 -41.61 22.28
CA GLY A 303 5.46 -41.34 22.29
C GLY A 303 4.68 -42.23 21.31
N ARG A 304 3.38 -41.94 21.17
CA ARG A 304 2.46 -42.70 20.30
C ARG A 304 1.72 -41.76 19.37
N VAL A 305 1.61 -42.12 18.10
CA VAL A 305 0.75 -41.43 17.13
C VAL A 305 -0.62 -42.08 17.18
N VAL A 306 -1.66 -41.31 17.49
CA VAL A 306 -3.05 -41.73 17.43
C VAL A 306 -3.69 -41.12 16.20
N ILE A 307 -4.25 -41.97 15.33
CA ILE A 307 -4.91 -41.55 14.10
C ILE A 307 -6.39 -41.89 14.20
N SER A 308 -7.24 -40.89 14.02
CA SER A 308 -8.69 -41.03 13.91
C SER A 308 -9.11 -40.86 12.45
N LEU A 309 -9.67 -41.92 11.86
CA LEU A 309 -10.19 -41.95 10.49
C LEU A 309 -11.60 -42.55 10.50
N SER A 310 -12.56 -41.81 9.93
CA SER A 310 -13.98 -42.24 9.90
C SER A 310 -14.54 -42.62 11.28
N GLY A 311 -14.12 -41.92 12.35
CA GLY A 311 -14.55 -42.16 13.72
C GLY A 311 -13.92 -43.38 14.42
N LYS A 312 -12.89 -44.00 13.83
CA LYS A 312 -12.13 -45.09 14.46
C LYS A 312 -10.70 -44.64 14.74
N GLU A 313 -10.21 -44.93 15.94
CA GLU A 313 -8.86 -44.61 16.36
C GLU A 313 -7.93 -45.83 16.30
N THR A 314 -6.74 -45.62 15.75
CA THR A 314 -5.64 -46.60 15.73
C THR A 314 -4.39 -45.91 16.26
N SER A 315 -3.62 -46.62 17.09
CA SER A 315 -2.42 -46.07 17.74
C SER A 315 -1.15 -46.81 17.29
N PHE A 316 -0.11 -46.05 16.96
CA PHE A 316 1.19 -46.55 16.52
C PHE A 316 2.29 -46.04 17.45
N ASP A 317 3.17 -46.95 17.88
CA ASP A 317 4.38 -46.55 18.60
C ASP A 317 5.35 -45.84 17.65
N VAL A 318 5.80 -44.63 18.01
CA VAL A 318 6.66 -43.83 17.14
C VAL A 318 7.99 -44.54 16.90
N ALA A 319 8.65 -45.05 17.95
CA ALA A 319 9.97 -45.65 17.83
C ALA A 319 9.97 -46.91 16.96
N GLU A 320 8.90 -47.69 17.00
CA GLU A 320 8.77 -48.94 16.22
C GLU A 320 8.40 -48.71 14.75
N ASN A 321 7.79 -47.56 14.41
CA ASN A 321 7.18 -47.29 13.10
C ASN A 321 7.81 -46.13 12.31
N VAL A 322 8.77 -45.37 12.87
CA VAL A 322 9.53 -44.36 12.09
C VAL A 322 10.22 -45.02 10.90
N GLY A 323 10.02 -44.45 9.72
CA GLY A 323 10.57 -44.91 8.45
C GLY A 323 9.88 -46.14 7.86
N ARG A 324 8.85 -46.72 8.50
CA ARG A 324 8.14 -47.91 8.03
C ARG A 324 6.75 -47.56 7.53
N GLU A 325 6.31 -48.23 6.46
CA GLU A 325 4.92 -48.18 6.01
C GLU A 325 4.10 -49.25 6.74
N THR A 326 3.10 -48.80 7.51
CA THR A 326 2.22 -49.67 8.29
C THR A 326 0.78 -49.48 7.85
N LYS A 327 0.05 -50.58 7.66
CA LYS A 327 -1.36 -50.53 7.27
C LYS A 327 -2.23 -50.02 8.42
N ILE A 328 -3.12 -49.07 8.15
CA ILE A 328 -4.11 -48.62 9.12
C ILE A 328 -5.26 -49.64 9.11
N GLU A 329 -5.38 -50.42 10.18
CA GLU A 329 -6.36 -51.51 10.25
C GLU A 329 -7.77 -51.04 9.88
N LYS A 330 -8.48 -51.88 9.10
CA LYS A 330 -9.87 -51.66 8.68
C LYS A 330 -10.10 -50.40 7.82
N THR A 331 -9.03 -49.85 7.21
CA THR A 331 -9.10 -48.77 6.22
C THR A 331 -8.30 -49.14 4.95
N PRO A 332 -8.54 -48.46 3.81
CA PRO A 332 -7.72 -48.62 2.61
C PRO A 332 -6.39 -47.84 2.66
N PHE A 333 -6.05 -47.23 3.80
CA PHE A 333 -4.89 -46.34 3.94
C PHE A 333 -3.70 -47.03 4.62
N THR A 334 -2.51 -46.61 4.22
CA THR A 334 -1.23 -46.89 4.90
C THR A 334 -0.70 -45.61 5.53
N LEU A 335 -0.02 -45.76 6.67
CA LEU A 335 0.68 -44.72 7.40
C LEU A 335 2.18 -44.92 7.24
N LYS A 336 2.90 -43.83 7.03
CA LYS A 336 4.35 -43.77 7.24
C LYS A 336 4.65 -42.65 8.22
N ILE A 337 5.42 -42.93 9.28
CA ILE A 337 6.01 -41.87 10.10
C ILE A 337 7.32 -41.50 9.41
N ASP A 338 7.36 -40.34 8.75
CA ASP A 338 8.52 -39.91 7.97
C ASP A 338 9.64 -39.44 8.88
N ASP A 339 9.33 -38.60 9.87
CA ASP A 339 10.32 -38.03 10.79
C ASP A 339 9.75 -37.80 12.19
N TYR A 340 10.67 -37.76 13.17
CA TYR A 340 10.41 -37.43 14.57
C TYR A 340 11.48 -36.46 15.08
N TRP A 341 11.05 -35.38 15.72
CA TRP A 341 11.91 -34.42 16.40
C TRP A 341 11.56 -34.39 17.88
N ALA A 342 12.53 -34.64 18.77
CA ALA A 342 12.31 -34.65 20.22
C ALA A 342 12.16 -33.22 20.78
N ASP A 343 12.89 -32.28 20.21
CA ASP A 343 12.90 -30.87 20.57
C ASP A 343 12.78 -30.01 19.31
N PHE A 344 11.59 -30.08 18.70
CA PHE A 344 11.28 -29.52 17.39
C PHE A 344 11.48 -28.00 17.35
N ARG A 345 12.27 -27.54 16.37
CA ARG A 345 12.39 -26.14 15.93
C ARG A 345 12.54 -26.04 14.41
N ILE A 346 12.23 -24.88 13.85
CA ILE A 346 12.57 -24.54 12.47
C ILE A 346 13.89 -23.78 12.45
N GLU A 347 14.87 -24.30 11.72
CA GLU A 347 16.18 -23.67 11.50
C GLU A 347 16.42 -23.53 10.00
N ASN A 348 16.68 -22.31 9.52
CA ASN A 348 16.85 -22.00 8.08
C ASN A 348 15.68 -22.51 7.19
N GLY A 349 14.44 -22.44 7.71
CA GLY A 349 13.25 -22.89 6.99
C GLY A 349 13.05 -24.41 6.92
N LYS A 350 13.85 -25.19 7.67
CA LYS A 350 13.73 -26.65 7.74
C LYS A 350 13.51 -27.13 9.18
N PRO A 351 12.77 -28.23 9.40
CA PRO A 351 12.56 -28.79 10.72
C PRO A 351 13.83 -29.47 11.25
N ASN A 352 14.18 -29.20 12.51
CA ASN A 352 15.35 -29.74 13.21
C ASN A 352 15.03 -30.05 14.69
N SER A 353 15.83 -30.91 15.33
CA SER A 353 15.75 -31.20 16.77
C SER A 353 16.97 -30.59 17.46
N ILE A 354 16.76 -29.69 18.42
CA ILE A 354 17.87 -29.01 19.13
C ILE A 354 18.51 -29.92 20.21
N SER A 355 17.73 -30.88 20.72
CA SER A 355 18.20 -31.89 21.65
C SER A 355 17.47 -33.21 21.44
N ASP A 356 18.01 -34.29 22.02
CA ASP A 356 17.35 -35.60 22.05
C ASP A 356 16.34 -35.72 23.21
N GLN A 357 16.25 -34.69 24.05
CA GLN A 357 15.27 -34.66 25.14
C GLN A 357 13.90 -34.28 24.57
N PRO A 358 12.81 -34.96 24.97
CA PRO A 358 11.47 -34.73 24.42
C PRO A 358 10.83 -33.45 24.99
N ASN A 359 11.48 -32.30 24.82
CA ASN A 359 11.02 -31.00 25.32
C ASN A 359 9.93 -30.40 24.45
N ASN A 360 9.99 -30.60 23.13
CA ASN A 360 8.96 -30.18 22.19
C ASN A 360 8.77 -31.22 21.07
N PRO A 361 8.24 -32.42 21.39
CA PRO A 361 8.10 -33.48 20.41
C PRO A 361 7.15 -33.13 19.25
N ALA A 362 7.59 -33.42 18.03
CA ALA A 362 6.78 -33.34 16.82
C ALA A 362 7.04 -34.53 15.89
N VAL A 363 6.02 -34.93 15.13
CA VAL A 363 6.12 -35.96 14.08
C VAL A 363 5.61 -35.42 12.75
N LEU A 364 6.26 -35.85 11.68
CA LEU A 364 5.73 -35.76 10.32
C LEU A 364 5.30 -37.15 9.90
N ILE A 365 4.05 -37.27 9.47
CA ILE A 365 3.51 -38.51 8.95
C ILE A 365 2.95 -38.32 7.54
N THR A 366 2.92 -39.37 6.75
CA THR A 366 2.27 -39.40 5.44
C THR A 366 1.28 -40.55 5.39
N ILE A 367 0.05 -40.25 4.95
CA ILE A 367 -1.04 -41.21 4.78
C ILE A 367 -1.34 -41.36 3.29
N ARG A 368 -1.37 -42.60 2.81
CA ARG A 368 -1.55 -42.94 1.39
C ARG A 368 -2.61 -44.01 1.20
N GLY A 369 -3.42 -43.93 0.16
CA GLY A 369 -4.39 -44.98 -0.17
C GLY A 369 -5.43 -44.54 -1.18
N LYS A 370 -6.32 -45.46 -1.57
CA LYS A 370 -7.45 -45.15 -2.45
C LYS A 370 -8.69 -44.82 -1.63
N GLY A 371 -9.27 -43.64 -1.85
CA GLY A 371 -10.44 -43.17 -1.10
C GLY A 371 -11.14 -41.99 -1.76
N VAL A 372 -12.32 -41.65 -1.23
CA VAL A 372 -13.04 -40.43 -1.63
C VAL A 372 -12.51 -39.26 -0.80
N PRO A 373 -12.08 -38.14 -1.40
CA PRO A 373 -11.60 -36.97 -0.67
C PRO A 373 -12.60 -36.49 0.39
N GLN A 374 -12.13 -36.29 1.62
CA GLN A 374 -12.91 -35.70 2.71
C GLN A 374 -12.63 -34.20 2.82
N THR A 375 -13.57 -33.43 3.37
CA THR A 375 -13.32 -32.04 3.75
C THR A 375 -12.32 -32.01 4.89
N ALA A 376 -11.23 -31.23 4.77
CA ALA A 376 -10.19 -31.14 5.80
C ALA A 376 -10.79 -30.68 7.16
N SER A 377 -10.31 -31.25 8.27
CA SER A 377 -10.76 -30.86 9.61
C SER A 377 -10.19 -29.49 10.01
N GLU A 378 -11.06 -28.56 10.39
CA GLU A 378 -10.71 -27.23 10.89
C GLU A 378 -10.08 -27.31 12.30
N THR A 379 -8.93 -26.66 12.49
CA THR A 379 -8.32 -26.44 13.82
C THR A 379 -8.88 -25.15 14.43
N LYS A 380 -9.32 -25.21 15.69
CA LYS A 380 -9.90 -24.07 16.42
C LYS A 380 -8.77 -23.18 16.96
N ASN A 381 -8.77 -21.90 16.59
CA ASN A 381 -7.75 -20.94 17.05
C ASN A 381 -8.03 -20.51 18.52
N PRO A 382 -7.03 -20.40 19.43
CA PRO A 382 -7.25 -20.03 20.84
C PRO A 382 -7.56 -18.54 21.09
N HIS A 383 -7.52 -17.70 20.07
CA HIS A 383 -7.84 -16.27 20.18
C HIS A 383 -8.99 -15.88 19.25
N GLY A 384 -10.21 -15.86 19.79
CA GLY A 384 -11.38 -15.25 19.17
C GLY A 384 -12.53 -16.22 18.92
N THR A 385 -13.71 -15.91 19.47
CA THR A 385 -14.96 -16.62 19.19
C THR A 385 -15.47 -16.27 17.79
N GLY A 386 -15.30 -17.18 16.83
CA GLY A 386 -15.93 -17.12 15.52
C GLY A 386 -15.49 -18.27 14.62
N GLU A 387 -16.44 -19.01 14.05
CA GLU A 387 -16.19 -19.96 12.96
C GLU A 387 -15.80 -19.17 11.71
N MET A 388 -14.57 -19.34 11.24
CA MET A 388 -14.07 -18.82 9.97
C MET A 388 -13.20 -19.93 9.34
N PRO A 389 -13.37 -20.26 8.04
CA PRO A 389 -12.40 -21.06 7.31
C PRO A 389 -11.05 -20.32 7.29
N THR A 390 -9.94 -21.03 7.09
CA THR A 390 -8.54 -20.55 7.21
C THR A 390 -8.12 -19.42 6.25
N THR A 391 -9.07 -18.76 5.60
CA THR A 391 -8.92 -17.52 4.86
C THR A 391 -9.94 -16.53 5.42
N GLY A 392 -9.58 -15.83 6.48
CA GLY A 392 -10.42 -14.80 7.12
C GLY A 392 -10.58 -13.56 6.23
N GLY A 393 -11.34 -13.67 5.14
CA GLY A 393 -11.71 -12.59 4.24
C GLY A 393 -12.89 -12.98 3.35
N PRO A 394 -13.47 -12.05 2.59
CA PRO A 394 -14.37 -12.38 1.47
C PRO A 394 -13.72 -13.46 0.58
N PRO A 395 -14.51 -14.27 -0.18
CA PRO A 395 -14.02 -15.43 -0.92
C PRO A 395 -12.67 -15.13 -1.56
N THR A 396 -11.65 -15.92 -1.21
CA THR A 396 -10.27 -15.69 -1.59
C THR A 396 -10.23 -15.35 -3.07
N MET A 397 -9.81 -14.12 -3.38
CA MET A 397 -9.43 -13.77 -4.75
C MET A 397 -8.47 -14.87 -5.23
N PRO A 398 -8.64 -15.39 -6.46
CA PRO A 398 -7.71 -16.38 -7.01
C PRO A 398 -6.27 -15.89 -6.81
N SER A 399 -5.36 -16.82 -6.51
CA SER A 399 -3.95 -16.48 -6.33
C SER A 399 -3.46 -15.69 -7.55
N ALA A 400 -2.56 -14.72 -7.41
CA ALA A 400 -2.08 -13.92 -8.55
C ALA A 400 -1.59 -14.85 -9.69
N GLY A 401 -2.38 -14.92 -10.78
CA GLY A 401 -2.16 -15.85 -11.91
C GLY A 401 -3.20 -16.97 -12.10
N GLU A 402 -4.10 -17.22 -11.15
CA GLU A 402 -5.28 -18.08 -11.35
C GLU A 402 -6.37 -17.32 -12.11
N ALA A 403 -6.84 -17.89 -13.23
CA ALA A 403 -7.90 -17.28 -14.03
C ALA A 403 -9.20 -17.16 -13.22
N ALA A 404 -9.88 -16.02 -13.35
CA ALA A 404 -11.19 -15.81 -12.74
C ALA A 404 -12.14 -16.95 -13.16
N PRO A 405 -12.90 -17.53 -12.23
CA PRO A 405 -13.78 -18.66 -12.54
C PRO A 405 -14.89 -18.33 -13.54
N ASN A 406 -15.22 -17.05 -13.63
CA ASN A 406 -16.11 -16.45 -14.60
C ASN A 406 -15.29 -15.43 -15.39
N HIS A 407 -15.18 -15.60 -16.70
CA HIS A 407 -14.30 -14.77 -17.54
C HIS A 407 -14.91 -14.57 -18.93
N LEU A 408 -14.99 -13.33 -19.40
CA LEU A 408 -15.47 -12.98 -20.73
C LEU A 408 -14.35 -12.26 -21.47
N THR A 409 -13.86 -12.88 -22.54
CA THR A 409 -12.95 -12.24 -23.49
C THR A 409 -13.74 -11.76 -24.70
N LEU A 410 -13.76 -10.46 -24.91
CA LEU A 410 -14.23 -9.82 -26.13
C LEU A 410 -13.06 -9.71 -27.11
N PHE A 411 -13.31 -10.04 -28.36
CA PHE A 411 -12.36 -9.94 -29.45
C PHE A 411 -12.85 -8.96 -30.50
N VAL A 412 -11.96 -8.08 -30.95
CA VAL A 412 -12.20 -7.15 -32.05
C VAL A 412 -11.25 -7.46 -33.21
N ALA A 413 -11.84 -7.85 -34.35
CA ALA A 413 -11.11 -8.15 -35.57
C ALA A 413 -10.72 -6.87 -36.33
N ASN A 414 -9.81 -6.99 -37.30
CA ASN A 414 -9.32 -5.84 -38.08
C ASN A 414 -10.42 -5.16 -38.91
N ASP A 415 -11.49 -5.87 -39.26
CA ASP A 415 -12.67 -5.36 -39.94
C ASP A 415 -13.71 -4.76 -38.98
N GLY A 416 -13.41 -4.71 -37.68
CA GLY A 416 -14.29 -4.23 -36.63
C GLY A 416 -15.31 -5.26 -36.14
N ALA A 417 -15.33 -6.49 -36.67
CA ALA A 417 -16.23 -7.52 -36.21
C ALA A 417 -15.92 -7.95 -34.77
N LEU A 418 -16.97 -8.04 -33.94
CA LEU A 418 -16.85 -8.48 -32.56
C LEU A 418 -17.17 -9.96 -32.39
N SER A 419 -16.40 -10.64 -31.55
CA SER A 419 -16.65 -12.01 -31.13
C SER A 419 -16.29 -12.18 -29.65
N TYR A 420 -16.68 -13.31 -29.06
CA TYR A 420 -16.44 -13.55 -27.64
C TYR A 420 -16.07 -15.00 -27.32
N GLU A 421 -15.34 -15.16 -26.22
CA GLU A 421 -15.21 -16.41 -25.48
C GLU A 421 -15.65 -16.15 -24.03
N LEU A 422 -16.64 -16.91 -23.57
CA LEU A 422 -17.25 -16.78 -22.25
C LEU A 422 -17.07 -18.07 -21.48
N LEU A 423 -16.42 -17.96 -20.33
CA LEU A 423 -16.35 -18.99 -19.30
C LEU A 423 -17.33 -18.64 -18.18
N SER A 424 -18.26 -19.55 -17.91
CA SER A 424 -19.19 -19.48 -16.78
C SER A 424 -19.08 -20.74 -15.94
N ARG A 425 -19.04 -20.60 -14.62
CA ARG A 425 -19.16 -21.74 -13.70
C ARG A 425 -20.44 -22.55 -13.93
N LYS A 426 -21.55 -21.87 -14.27
CA LYS A 426 -22.88 -22.49 -14.41
C LYS A 426 -23.07 -23.09 -15.81
N ASN A 427 -22.68 -22.35 -16.85
CA ASN A 427 -23.01 -22.68 -18.24
C ASN A 427 -21.82 -23.27 -19.02
N GLY A 428 -20.63 -23.37 -18.41
CA GLY A 428 -19.43 -23.85 -19.07
C GLY A 428 -18.81 -22.83 -20.03
N LYS A 429 -18.14 -23.30 -21.07
CA LYS A 429 -17.52 -22.46 -22.10
C LYS A 429 -18.49 -22.25 -23.27
N SER A 430 -18.60 -21.01 -23.74
CA SER A 430 -19.32 -20.65 -24.97
C SER A 430 -18.51 -19.63 -25.77
N SER A 431 -18.73 -19.58 -27.07
CA SER A 431 -18.09 -18.60 -27.96
C SER A 431 -19.06 -18.25 -29.10
N GLY A 432 -18.88 -17.08 -29.69
CA GLY A 432 -19.76 -16.62 -30.77
C GLY A 432 -19.43 -15.22 -31.27
N LYS A 433 -20.27 -14.73 -32.19
CA LYS A 433 -20.23 -13.33 -32.63
C LYS A 433 -21.02 -12.45 -31.65
N ILE A 434 -20.59 -11.20 -31.49
CA ILE A 434 -21.36 -10.18 -30.77
C ILE A 434 -21.93 -9.23 -31.81
N ASP A 435 -23.24 -9.09 -31.77
CA ASP A 435 -23.94 -8.00 -32.46
C ASP A 435 -24.10 -6.83 -31.48
N LEU A 436 -23.89 -5.60 -31.96
CA LEU A 436 -24.12 -4.40 -31.16
C LEU A 436 -25.58 -4.33 -30.68
N ASP A 437 -25.76 -3.78 -29.48
CA ASP A 437 -27.04 -3.57 -28.82
C ASP A 437 -27.86 -4.85 -28.55
N LYS A 438 -27.26 -6.05 -28.72
CA LYS A 438 -27.89 -7.33 -28.35
C LYS A 438 -27.35 -7.86 -27.02
N PRO A 439 -28.22 -8.32 -26.11
CA PRO A 439 -27.78 -8.85 -24.83
C PRO A 439 -27.13 -10.23 -24.98
N LEU A 440 -25.96 -10.36 -24.36
CA LEU A 440 -25.23 -11.61 -24.14
C LEU A 440 -25.51 -12.12 -22.72
N ILE A 441 -26.11 -13.30 -22.62
CA ILE A 441 -26.35 -13.96 -21.33
C ILE A 441 -25.02 -14.52 -20.81
N THR A 442 -24.50 -13.94 -19.74
CA THR A 442 -23.17 -14.28 -19.19
C THR A 442 -23.17 -15.61 -18.42
N GLY A 443 -24.32 -16.04 -17.89
CA GLY A 443 -24.40 -17.16 -16.96
C GLY A 443 -23.72 -16.88 -15.61
N TRP A 444 -23.40 -15.62 -15.32
CA TRP A 444 -22.93 -15.15 -14.02
C TRP A 444 -24.16 -14.59 -13.28
N ALA A 445 -24.78 -15.41 -12.43
CA ALA A 445 -26.09 -15.08 -11.84
C ALA A 445 -27.13 -14.66 -12.91
N ASP A 446 -27.68 -13.45 -12.83
CA ASP A 446 -28.65 -12.84 -13.75
C ASP A 446 -28.09 -11.68 -14.58
N TRP A 447 -26.76 -11.55 -14.66
CA TRP A 447 -26.10 -10.48 -15.42
C TRP A 447 -26.19 -10.70 -16.94
N GLN A 448 -26.57 -9.63 -17.66
CA GLN A 448 -26.57 -9.57 -19.13
C GLN A 448 -25.65 -8.45 -19.59
N LEU A 449 -24.80 -8.73 -20.58
CA LEU A 449 -23.87 -7.76 -21.15
C LEU A 449 -24.33 -7.30 -22.52
N VAL A 450 -24.26 -6.01 -22.80
CA VAL A 450 -24.52 -5.39 -24.09
C VAL A 450 -23.28 -4.60 -24.49
N VAL A 451 -22.78 -4.80 -25.71
CA VAL A 451 -21.80 -3.89 -26.33
C VAL A 451 -22.58 -2.92 -27.19
N ASP A 452 -22.58 -1.64 -26.86
CA ASP A 452 -23.38 -0.61 -27.54
C ASP A 452 -22.53 0.32 -28.43
N LYS A 453 -21.22 0.43 -28.18
CA LYS A 453 -20.31 1.25 -28.99
C LYS A 453 -18.96 0.60 -29.20
N THR A 454 -18.38 0.84 -30.37
CA THR A 454 -16.99 0.50 -30.68
C THR A 454 -16.28 1.64 -31.39
N LEU A 455 -14.97 1.74 -31.16
CA LEU A 455 -14.06 2.64 -31.84
C LEU A 455 -12.92 1.78 -32.40
N PRO A 456 -12.80 1.60 -33.73
CA PRO A 456 -11.72 0.80 -34.31
C PRO A 456 -10.32 1.39 -34.03
N HIS A 457 -10.27 2.71 -33.94
CA HIS A 457 -9.07 3.51 -33.70
C HIS A 457 -9.40 4.51 -32.60
N ALA A 458 -8.90 4.28 -31.39
CA ALA A 458 -9.13 5.17 -30.26
C ALA A 458 -7.81 5.62 -29.62
N GLU A 459 -7.79 6.89 -29.22
CA GLU A 459 -6.84 7.44 -28.27
C GLU A 459 -7.39 7.26 -26.86
N GLN A 460 -6.53 6.87 -25.92
CA GLN A 460 -6.86 6.84 -24.51
C GLN A 460 -7.09 8.27 -24.03
N TRP A 461 -8.26 8.53 -23.46
CA TRP A 461 -8.59 9.82 -22.88
C TRP A 461 -9.37 9.62 -21.58
N MET A 462 -9.11 10.47 -20.60
CA MET A 462 -9.78 10.44 -19.30
C MET A 462 -10.50 11.75 -19.02
N ASP A 463 -11.75 11.63 -18.63
CA ASP A 463 -12.53 12.75 -18.13
C ASP A 463 -12.43 12.79 -16.61
N PHE A 464 -11.89 13.89 -16.10
CA PHE A 464 -11.71 14.13 -14.68
C PHE A 464 -12.80 15.03 -14.12
N ARG A 465 -13.36 14.62 -12.98
CA ARG A 465 -14.37 15.40 -12.27
C ARG A 465 -14.28 15.18 -10.76
N PRO A 466 -14.75 16.12 -9.93
CA PRO A 466 -14.83 15.93 -8.49
C PRO A 466 -15.68 14.71 -8.14
N ALA A 467 -15.19 13.90 -7.21
CA ALA A 467 -15.97 12.78 -6.67
C ALA A 467 -17.22 13.31 -5.95
N LYS A 468 -18.38 12.69 -6.17
CA LYS A 468 -19.63 13.07 -5.48
C LYS A 468 -19.60 12.57 -4.04
N SER A 469 -19.89 13.44 -3.09
CA SER A 469 -19.80 13.15 -1.65
C SER A 469 -20.90 12.23 -1.08
N GLU A 470 -21.82 11.68 -1.88
CA GLU A 470 -22.92 10.85 -1.34
C GLU A 470 -23.28 9.62 -2.17
N THR A 471 -23.34 8.49 -1.44
CA THR A 471 -24.04 7.22 -1.69
C THR A 471 -23.38 6.20 -2.61
N THR A 472 -22.96 5.09 -1.98
CA THR A 472 -22.56 3.81 -2.59
C THR A 472 -21.12 3.69 -3.09
N THR A 473 -20.15 4.20 -2.34
CA THR A 473 -18.79 3.65 -2.38
C THR A 473 -18.32 3.54 -0.94
N SER A 474 -17.93 2.33 -0.54
CA SER A 474 -17.34 2.08 0.77
C SER A 474 -16.25 3.11 1.03
N ALA A 475 -16.19 3.67 2.24
CA ALA A 475 -15.23 4.71 2.66
C ALA A 475 -13.75 4.39 2.35
N SER A 476 -13.44 3.14 1.98
CA SER A 476 -12.15 2.69 1.48
C SER A 476 -11.78 3.19 0.08
N VAL A 477 -12.73 3.52 -0.80
CA VAL A 477 -12.44 3.94 -2.20
C VAL A 477 -12.15 5.45 -2.30
N THR A 478 -12.84 6.27 -1.50
CA THR A 478 -12.53 7.71 -1.39
C THR A 478 -11.15 7.99 -0.81
N ALA A 479 -10.55 7.05 -0.09
CA ALA A 479 -9.19 7.17 0.46
C ALA A 479 -8.07 7.00 -0.59
N GLU A 480 -8.39 6.52 -1.81
CA GLU A 480 -7.41 6.26 -2.87
C GLU A 480 -7.44 7.26 -4.03
N LEU A 481 -8.45 8.15 -4.10
CA LEU A 481 -8.56 9.12 -5.18
C LEU A 481 -7.59 10.30 -4.95
N PRO A 482 -6.84 10.74 -5.98
CA PRO A 482 -5.99 11.92 -5.86
C PRO A 482 -6.84 13.19 -5.74
N ASP A 483 -6.32 14.21 -5.07
CA ASP A 483 -6.87 15.55 -5.16
C ASP A 483 -6.58 16.18 -6.54
N GLY A 484 -7.16 17.34 -6.82
CA GLY A 484 -6.88 18.03 -8.08
C GLY A 484 -7.29 19.48 -8.10
N VAL A 485 -6.79 20.17 -9.12
CA VAL A 485 -7.07 21.57 -9.37
C VAL A 485 -7.76 21.76 -10.70
N ARG A 486 -8.69 22.70 -10.78
CA ARG A 486 -9.28 23.13 -12.04
C ARG A 486 -8.51 24.34 -12.55
N VAL A 487 -7.85 24.19 -13.68
CA VAL A 487 -7.13 25.27 -14.33
C VAL A 487 -8.04 25.94 -15.36
N ARG A 488 -7.94 27.27 -15.45
CA ARG A 488 -8.53 28.07 -16.53
C ARG A 488 -7.40 28.67 -17.35
N VAL A 489 -7.47 28.48 -18.65
CA VAL A 489 -6.54 29.06 -19.63
C VAL A 489 -7.33 29.92 -20.61
N GLU A 490 -6.96 31.19 -20.70
CA GLU A 490 -7.60 32.16 -21.59
C GLU A 490 -6.60 32.66 -22.63
N GLN A 491 -6.93 32.53 -23.91
CA GLN A 491 -6.07 33.00 -25.01
C GLN A 491 -6.94 33.36 -26.23
N ASN A 492 -6.65 34.49 -26.88
CA ASN A 492 -7.35 34.95 -28.10
C ASN A 492 -8.89 35.06 -27.96
N GLY A 493 -9.41 35.28 -26.75
CA GLY A 493 -10.84 35.35 -26.47
C GLY A 493 -11.52 33.99 -26.26
N GLU A 494 -10.76 32.89 -26.35
CA GLU A 494 -11.21 31.56 -25.98
C GLU A 494 -10.83 31.26 -24.52
N THR A 495 -11.72 30.56 -23.82
CA THR A 495 -11.52 30.11 -22.44
C THR A 495 -11.66 28.61 -22.38
N LEU A 496 -10.64 27.93 -21.87
CA LEU A 496 -10.68 26.51 -21.57
C LEU A 496 -10.54 26.29 -20.08
N GLU A 497 -11.35 25.37 -19.54
CA GLU A 497 -11.21 24.91 -18.16
C GLU A 497 -11.07 23.40 -18.12
N GLN A 498 -10.14 22.90 -17.31
CA GLN A 498 -9.90 21.47 -17.18
C GLN A 498 -9.41 21.10 -15.78
N TRP A 499 -9.85 19.94 -15.30
CA TRP A 499 -9.32 19.34 -14.07
C TRP A 499 -7.98 18.68 -14.33
N VAL A 500 -7.02 18.94 -13.45
CA VAL A 500 -5.68 18.35 -13.43
C VAL A 500 -5.51 17.62 -12.09
N PRO A 501 -5.67 16.28 -12.06
CA PRO A 501 -5.47 15.50 -10.84
C PRO A 501 -3.99 15.42 -10.43
N ALA A 502 -3.74 15.17 -9.15
CA ALA A 502 -2.38 14.99 -8.64
C ALA A 502 -1.73 13.75 -9.26
N GLY A 503 -0.48 13.89 -9.69
CA GLY A 503 0.27 12.84 -10.39
C GLY A 503 0.02 12.77 -11.89
N TRP A 504 -0.96 13.52 -12.41
CA TRP A 504 -1.27 13.57 -13.83
C TRP A 504 -0.60 14.75 -14.53
N GLN A 505 -0.32 14.54 -15.82
CA GLN A 505 0.07 15.58 -16.75
C GLN A 505 -0.99 15.68 -17.83
N VAL A 506 -1.48 16.90 -18.05
CA VAL A 506 -2.57 17.22 -18.97
C VAL A 506 -2.05 18.22 -19.99
N THR A 507 -2.45 18.04 -21.24
CA THR A 507 -2.14 18.96 -22.32
C THR A 507 -3.31 19.90 -22.57
N VAL A 508 -3.03 21.20 -22.57
CA VAL A 508 -4.01 22.25 -22.82
C VAL A 508 -3.74 22.85 -24.20
N PRO A 509 -4.74 22.87 -25.11
CA PRO A 509 -4.61 23.53 -26.41
C PRO A 509 -4.38 25.03 -26.23
N THR A 510 -3.15 25.45 -26.48
CA THR A 510 -2.74 26.86 -26.58
C THR A 510 -2.10 27.09 -27.94
N SER A 511 -2.06 28.34 -28.38
CA SER A 511 -1.41 28.75 -29.64
C SER A 511 -0.04 29.36 -29.36
N PRO A 512 0.98 29.10 -30.21
CA PRO A 512 0.98 28.26 -31.40
C PRO A 512 1.17 26.76 -31.10
N ASN A 513 1.64 26.39 -29.90
CA ASN A 513 1.77 25.00 -29.45
C ASN A 513 1.02 24.79 -28.13
N GLU A 514 0.69 23.53 -27.85
CA GLU A 514 0.01 23.12 -26.64
C GLU A 514 0.89 23.31 -25.38
N THR A 515 0.25 23.70 -24.28
CA THR A 515 0.89 23.87 -22.97
C THR A 515 0.68 22.60 -22.15
N MET A 516 1.74 22.06 -21.55
CA MET A 516 1.63 20.92 -20.64
C MET A 516 1.52 21.41 -19.19
N ILE A 517 0.52 20.91 -18.46
CA ILE A 517 0.27 21.25 -17.08
C ILE A 517 0.27 19.98 -16.24
N ALA A 518 1.04 19.95 -15.16
CA ALA A 518 1.08 18.83 -14.22
C ALA A 518 0.87 19.32 -12.79
N TYR A 519 0.05 18.62 -12.02
CA TYR A 519 -0.21 18.91 -10.61
C TYR A 519 0.29 17.75 -9.74
N GLY A 520 0.84 18.07 -8.56
CA GLY A 520 1.25 17.07 -7.59
C GLY A 520 2.38 17.54 -6.69
N TRP A 521 3.09 16.60 -6.07
CA TRP A 521 4.17 16.89 -5.14
C TRP A 521 5.35 17.61 -5.81
N LYS A 522 5.86 18.63 -5.13
CA LYS A 522 7.05 19.36 -5.52
C LYS A 522 8.27 18.43 -5.47
N THR A 523 8.99 18.37 -6.57
CA THR A 523 10.23 17.60 -6.68
C THR A 523 11.44 18.52 -6.60
N LEU A 524 12.37 18.23 -5.71
CA LEU A 524 13.66 18.92 -5.64
C LEU A 524 14.79 18.00 -6.14
N PRO A 525 15.65 18.48 -7.06
CA PRO A 525 16.83 17.72 -7.44
C PRO A 525 17.84 17.73 -6.29
N LEU A 526 18.42 16.57 -6.02
CA LEU A 526 19.53 16.38 -5.11
C LEU A 526 20.85 16.45 -5.89
N PRO A 527 21.93 16.93 -5.26
CA PRO A 527 23.27 16.93 -5.86
C PRO A 527 23.89 15.52 -5.91
N ILE A 528 23.14 14.50 -5.49
CA ILE A 528 23.53 13.09 -5.46
C ILE A 528 22.42 12.22 -6.08
N GLY A 529 22.81 11.13 -6.74
CA GLY A 529 21.96 10.03 -7.11
C GLY A 529 22.00 8.92 -6.07
N LEU A 530 20.84 8.37 -5.73
CA LEU A 530 20.64 7.27 -4.79
C LEU A 530 20.11 6.05 -5.53
N GLU A 531 20.72 4.90 -5.30
CA GLU A 531 20.34 3.61 -5.88
C GLU A 531 20.18 2.58 -4.75
N LEU A 532 19.10 1.81 -4.80
CA LEU A 532 18.87 0.68 -3.89
C LEU A 532 19.48 -0.58 -4.51
N LEU A 533 20.59 -1.05 -3.93
CA LEU A 533 21.27 -2.27 -4.37
C LEU A 533 20.58 -3.51 -3.78
N ASP A 534 20.18 -3.44 -2.52
CA ASP A 534 19.53 -4.55 -1.83
C ASP A 534 18.64 -4.10 -0.67
N PHE A 535 17.59 -4.88 -0.39
CA PHE A 535 16.68 -4.65 0.72
C PHE A 535 16.41 -5.97 1.44
N GLU A 536 16.78 -6.02 2.71
CA GLU A 536 16.68 -7.20 3.56
C GLU A 536 15.61 -6.98 4.63
N VAL A 537 14.67 -7.93 4.76
CA VAL A 537 13.66 -7.96 5.83
C VAL A 537 13.98 -9.11 6.77
N LYS A 538 14.49 -8.81 7.96
CA LYS A 538 14.64 -9.79 9.03
C LYS A 538 13.24 -10.08 9.59
N ARG A 539 12.87 -11.35 9.78
CA ARG A 539 11.58 -11.78 10.35
C ARG A 539 11.75 -12.36 11.75
N ASN A 540 10.68 -12.32 12.55
CA ASN A 540 10.62 -12.95 13.86
C ASN A 540 10.56 -14.48 13.70
N GLU A 541 11.12 -15.19 14.66
CA GLU A 541 11.08 -16.65 14.66
C GLU A 541 9.64 -17.15 14.79
N GLY A 542 9.22 -18.08 13.92
CA GLY A 542 7.88 -18.67 13.95
C GLY A 542 6.74 -17.76 13.45
N SER A 543 7.04 -16.61 12.87
CA SER A 543 6.04 -15.69 12.31
C SER A 543 6.58 -14.94 11.09
N ASP A 544 5.71 -14.61 10.13
CA ASP A 544 6.05 -13.70 9.03
C ASP A 544 6.12 -12.22 9.47
N SER A 545 6.11 -11.93 10.77
CA SER A 545 6.26 -10.56 11.29
C SER A 545 7.69 -10.04 11.10
N PRO A 546 7.90 -8.80 10.59
CA PRO A 546 9.23 -8.22 10.44
C PRO A 546 9.85 -7.87 11.79
N ALA A 547 11.10 -8.31 11.99
CA ALA A 547 11.97 -7.99 13.11
C ALA A 547 12.92 -6.81 12.82
N GLY A 548 13.16 -6.49 11.55
CA GLY A 548 13.99 -5.35 11.16
C GLY A 548 14.15 -5.22 9.65
N PHE A 549 14.51 -4.01 9.22
CA PHE A 549 14.73 -3.65 7.82
C PHE A 549 16.15 -3.12 7.65
N LYS A 550 16.82 -3.57 6.59
CA LYS A 550 18.16 -3.11 6.23
C LYS A 550 18.19 -2.83 4.73
N SER A 551 18.70 -1.66 4.36
CA SER A 551 18.87 -1.26 2.97
C SER A 551 20.35 -1.12 2.65
N THR A 552 20.78 -1.61 1.50
CA THR A 552 22.12 -1.35 0.96
C THR A 552 21.98 -0.39 -0.22
N LEU A 553 22.62 0.76 -0.09
CA LEU A 553 22.47 1.89 -0.99
C LEU A 553 23.79 2.19 -1.69
N ARG A 554 23.71 2.74 -2.91
CA ARG A 554 24.81 3.43 -3.56
C ARG A 554 24.46 4.90 -3.71
N VAL A 555 25.37 5.77 -3.30
CA VAL A 555 25.30 7.22 -3.51
C VAL A 555 26.31 7.58 -4.59
N THR A 556 25.92 8.37 -5.57
CA THR A 556 26.79 8.88 -6.64
C THR A 556 26.67 10.40 -6.71
N ASN A 557 27.78 11.15 -6.71
CA ASN A 557 27.74 12.61 -6.86
C ASN A 557 27.77 13.05 -8.33
N SER A 558 27.66 14.36 -8.57
CA SER A 558 27.74 14.96 -9.91
C SER A 558 29.06 14.69 -10.66
N ASP A 559 30.14 14.44 -9.92
CA ASP A 559 31.48 14.22 -10.46
C ASP A 559 31.74 12.72 -10.80
N GLY A 560 30.73 11.87 -10.61
CA GLY A 560 30.79 10.42 -10.86
C GLY A 560 31.44 9.61 -9.74
N GLN A 561 31.78 10.23 -8.61
CA GLN A 561 32.27 9.50 -7.44
C GLN A 561 31.11 8.77 -6.76
N SER A 562 31.29 7.47 -6.49
CA SER A 562 30.27 6.65 -5.85
C SER A 562 30.76 5.98 -4.57
N ALA A 563 29.88 5.83 -3.59
CA ALA A 563 30.10 5.03 -2.41
C ALA A 563 28.90 4.11 -2.16
N ALA A 564 29.14 2.89 -1.68
CA ALA A 564 28.09 1.97 -1.27
C ALA A 564 28.16 1.72 0.24
N GLY A 565 27.01 1.63 0.88
CA GLY A 565 26.89 1.40 2.31
C GLY A 565 25.51 0.89 2.69
N SER A 566 25.40 0.29 3.87
CA SER A 566 24.11 -0.17 4.39
C SER A 566 23.60 0.77 5.47
N CYS A 567 22.28 0.96 5.53
CA CYS A 567 21.59 1.64 6.62
C CYS A 567 20.49 0.75 7.20
N TRP A 568 20.27 0.86 8.50
CA TRP A 568 19.21 0.19 9.25
C TRP A 568 18.85 1.01 10.49
N MET A 569 17.91 0.52 11.30
CA MET A 569 17.43 1.24 12.49
C MET A 569 18.58 1.68 13.41
N ASN A 570 18.70 2.99 13.63
CA ASN A 570 19.77 3.66 14.40
C ASN A 570 21.19 3.58 13.83
N HIS A 571 21.34 3.13 12.58
CA HIS A 571 22.63 3.03 11.89
C HIS A 571 22.53 3.71 10.51
N PRO A 572 22.76 5.03 10.43
CA PRO A 572 22.71 5.77 9.18
C PRO A 572 23.92 5.44 8.28
N PHE A 573 23.74 5.58 6.98
CA PHE A 573 24.83 5.62 6.00
C PHE A 573 25.19 7.08 5.71
N SER A 574 26.42 7.48 6.02
CA SER A 574 26.92 8.85 5.78
C SER A 574 27.69 8.95 4.47
N TYR A 575 27.44 10.01 3.70
CA TYR A 575 28.19 10.35 2.49
C TYR A 575 28.30 11.88 2.29
N PRO A 576 29.48 12.42 1.94
CA PRO A 576 30.79 11.75 2.02
C PRO A 576 31.09 11.36 3.48
N SER A 577 32.02 10.42 3.70
CA SER A 577 32.35 9.95 5.05
C SER A 577 32.63 11.11 6.00
N GLY A 578 31.76 11.32 6.99
CA GLY A 578 31.80 12.41 7.96
C GLY A 578 31.11 12.00 9.25
#